data_AF-A0A7G7W5X2-F1
#
_entry.id   AF-A0A7G7W5X2-F1
#
_cell.length_a   1.000
_cell.length_b   1.000
_cell.length_c   1.000
_cell.angle_alpha   90.00
_cell.angle_beta   90.00
_cell.angle_gamma   90.00
#
_symmetry.space_group_name_H-M   'P 1'
#
loop_
_entity.id
_entity.type
_entity.pdbx_description
1 polymer ?
#
loop_
_entity_poly.entity_id
_entity_poly.type
_entity_poly.pdbx_seq_one_letter_code
_entity_poly.pdbx_strand_id
1 'polypeptide(L)' 'MKTSRLEVLLYVVGVLLLLGGAVIRVGHLASARLGFTLLAVGFLMGSVGRLVGWRRARRLRQQELTA' A
#
# COMPACT_ATOMS: atom_id res chain seq x y z
N MET A 1 -23.30 -5.67 -11.44
CA MET A 1 -22.24 -5.70 -10.41
C MET A 1 -21.76 -4.27 -10.18
N LYS A 2 -22.10 -3.65 -9.04
CA LYS A 2 -21.67 -2.27 -8.75
C LYS A 2 -20.28 -2.35 -8.13
N THR A 3 -19.25 -2.05 -8.91
CA THR A 3 -17.87 -1.92 -8.46
C THR A 3 -17.84 -1.01 -7.25
N SER A 4 -17.51 -1.56 -6.10
CA SER A 4 -17.59 -0.79 -4.86
C SER A 4 -16.46 0.23 -4.86
N ARG A 5 -16.71 1.48 -4.42
CA ARG A 5 -15.67 2.54 -4.42
C ARG A 5 -14.40 2.11 -3.66
N LEU A 6 -14.53 1.18 -2.72
CA LEU A 6 -13.43 0.54 -2.00
C LEU A 6 -12.54 -0.35 -2.87
N GLU A 7 -13.10 -1.11 -3.80
CA GLU A 7 -12.36 -1.93 -4.76
C GLU A 7 -11.50 -1.07 -5.68
N VAL A 8 -12.09 0.02 -6.19
CA VAL A 8 -11.38 0.98 -7.04
C VAL A 8 -10.23 1.61 -6.25
N LEU A 9 -10.47 1.99 -5.00
CA LEU A 9 -9.43 2.54 -4.14
C LEU A 9 -8.30 1.53 -3.89
N LEU A 10 -8.64 0.25 -3.67
CA LEU A 10 -7.66 -0.82 -3.47
C LEU A 10 -6.81 -1.03 -4.73
N TYR A 11 -7.44 -1.01 -5.90
CA TYR A 11 -6.77 -1.12 -7.18
C TYR A 11 -5.80 0.04 -7.41
N VAL A 12 -6.25 1.28 -7.18
CA VAL A 12 -5.41 2.47 -7.33
C VAL A 12 -4.20 2.40 -6.39
N VAL A 13 -4.42 2.02 -5.13
CA VAL A 13 -3.33 1.83 -4.15
C VAL A 13 -2.38 0.71 -4.58
N GLY A 14 -2.91 -0.41 -5.09
CA GLY A 14 -2.12 -1.53 -5.61
C GLY A 14 -1.23 -1.14 -6.80
N VAL A 15 -1.77 -0.37 -7.75
CA VAL A 15 -1.03 0.14 -8.90
C VAL A 15 0.08 1.10 -8.45
N LEU A 16 -0.21 2.00 -7.50
CA LEU A 16 0.81 2.89 -6.94
C LEU A 16 1.94 2.14 -6.24
N LEU A 17 1.63 1.07 -5.51
CA LEU A 17 2.63 0.20 -4.87
C LEU A 17 3.49 -0.53 -5.90
N LEU A 18 2.90 -1.03 -6.99
CA LEU A 18 3.61 -1.69 -8.08
C LEU A 18 4.57 -0.73 -8.79
N LEU A 19 4.10 0.47 -9.14
CA LEU A 19 4.92 1.50 -9.77
C LEU A 19 6.04 1.96 -8.83
N GLY A 20 5.73 2.18 -7.55
CA GLY A 20 6.73 2.50 -6.53
C GLY A 20 7.81 1.42 -6.43
N GLY A 21 7.41 0.14 -6.33
CA GLY A 21 8.32 -1.00 -6.32
C GLY A 21 9.19 -1.11 -7.58
N ALA A 22 8.62 -0.83 -8.75
CA ALA A 22 9.36 -0.84 -10.02
C ALA A 22 10.41 0.27 -10.08
N VAL A 23 10.06 1.49 -9.67
CA VAL A 23 10.99 2.63 -9.61
C VAL A 23 12.11 2.35 -8.59
N ILE A 24 11.79 1.77 -7.44
CA ILE A 24 12.77 1.34 -6.43
C ILE A 24 13.77 0.33 -7.05
N ARG A 25 13.25 -0.67 -7.77
CA ARG A 25 14.07 -1.72 -8.40
C ARG A 25 14.99 -1.16 -9.49
N VAL A 26 14.47 -0.27 -10.35
CA VAL A 26 15.25 0.39 -11.40
C VAL A 26 16.28 1.36 -10.81
N GLY A 27 15.92 2.11 -9.76
CA GLY A 27 16.85 2.99 -9.04
C GLY A 27 17.96 2.22 -8.30
N HIS A 28 17.65 1.04 -7.76
CA HIS A 28 18.65 0.15 -7.16
C HIS A 28 19.68 -0.36 -8.18
N LEU A 29 19.26 -0.64 -9.42
CA LEU A 29 20.16 -1.01 -10.52
C LEU A 29 21.11 0.13 -10.92
N ALA A 30 20.75 1.39 -10.66
CA ALA A 30 21.56 2.56 -11.00
C ALA A 30 22.54 2.99 -9.90
N SER A 31 22.26 2.72 -8.62
CA SER A 31 23.19 3.01 -7.51
C SER A 31 22.80 2.32 -6.20
N ALA A 32 23.72 1.55 -5.62
CA ALA A 32 23.51 0.77 -4.38
C ALA A 32 23.08 1.61 -3.16
N ARG A 33 23.51 2.87 -3.06
CA ARG A 33 23.10 3.80 -1.97
C ARG A 33 21.65 4.24 -2.06
N LEU A 34 21.13 4.43 -3.27
CA LEU A 34 19.73 4.80 -3.50
C LEU A 34 18.81 3.59 -3.31
N GLY A 35 19.30 2.39 -3.64
CA GLY A 35 18.58 1.14 -3.43
C GLY A 35 18.16 0.89 -1.97
N PHE A 36 19.05 1.18 -1.01
CA PHE A 36 18.78 0.97 0.41
C PHE A 36 17.74 1.94 0.98
N THR A 37 17.80 3.22 0.60
CA THR A 37 16.82 4.22 1.04
C THR A 37 15.45 3.95 0.41
N LEU A 38 15.42 3.54 -0.85
CA LEU A 38 14.20 3.15 -1.55
C LEU A 38 13.54 1.88 -0.96
N LEU A 39 14.33 0.88 -0.57
CA LEU A 39 13.84 -0.30 0.17
C LEU A 39 13.27 0.07 1.55
N ALA A 40 13.98 0.93 2.31
CA ALA A 40 13.51 1.38 3.62
C ALA A 40 12.20 2.18 3.52
N VAL A 41 12.08 3.05 2.50
CA VAL A 41 10.85 3.80 2.24
C VAL A 41 9.73 2.86 1.81
N GLY A 42 9.97 1.91 0.90
CA GLY A 42 8.97 0.91 0.49
C GLY A 42 8.48 0.06 1.66
N PHE A 43 9.39 -0.34 2.57
CA PHE A 43 9.05 -1.09 3.77
C PHE A 43 8.20 -0.27 4.75
N LEU A 44 8.57 1.00 4.99
CA LEU A 44 7.80 1.91 5.84
C LEU A 44 6.42 2.18 5.26
N MET A 45 6.34 2.46 3.95
CA MET A 45 5.08 2.74 3.25
C MET A 45 4.15 1.52 3.27
N GLY A 46 4.69 0.32 3.02
CA GLY A 46 3.94 -0.94 3.11
C GLY A 46 3.46 -1.25 4.52
N SER A 47 4.28 -0.98 5.54
CA SER A 47 3.93 -1.16 6.95
C SER A 47 2.81 -0.20 7.38
N VAL A 48 2.87 1.06 6.98
CA VAL A 48 1.82 2.05 7.24
C VAL A 48 0.53 1.67 6.50
N GLY A 49 0.61 1.26 5.22
CA GLY A 49 -0.53 0.78 4.46
C GLY A 49 -1.24 -0.40 5.14
N ARG A 50 -0.47 -1.37 5.65
CA ARG A 50 -0.99 -2.51 6.42
C ARG A 50 -1.65 -2.08 7.72
N LEU A 51 -1.04 -1.15 8.46
CA LEU A 51 -1.59 -0.62 9.72
C LEU A 51 -2.90 0.13 9.48
N VAL A 52 -2.96 0.99 8.45
CA VAL A 52 -4.15 1.75 8.08
C VAL A 52 -5.26 0.82 7.59
N GLY A 53 -4.93 -0.17 6.76
CA GLY A 53 -5.87 -1.20 6.31
C GLY A 53 -6.46 -1.98 7.48
N TRP A 54 -5.63 -2.35 8.47
CA TRP A 54 -6.09 -3.07 9.65
C TRP A 54 -6.98 -2.23 10.57
N ARG A 55 -6.66 -0.94 10.73
CA ARG A 55 -7.53 0.01 11.44
C ARG A 55 -8.87 0.20 10.74
N ARG A 56 -8.88 0.27 9.40
CA ARG A 56 -10.11 0.39 8.60
C ARG A 56 -10.96 -0.87 8.68
N ALA A 57 -10.34 -2.05 8.57
CA ALA A 57 -11.01 -3.33 8.74
C ALA A 57 -11.60 -3.51 10.15
N ARG A 58 -10.92 -3.03 11.19
CA ARG A 58 -11.47 -3.01 12.56
C ARG A 58 -12.70 -2.12 12.68
N ARG A 59 -12.68 -0.92 12.09
CA ARG A 59 -13.83 0.00 12.13
C ARG A 59 -15.04 -0.56 11.38
N LEU A 60 -14.82 -1.20 10.23
CA LEU A 60 -15.88 -1.86 9.47
C LEU A 60 -16.50 -3.02 10.26
N ARG A 61 -15.68 -3.86 10.91
CA ARG A 61 -16.20 -4.93 11.79
C ARG A 61 -16.99 -4.41 12.98
N GLN A 62 -16.61 -3.27 13.55
CA GLN A 62 -17.37 -2.66 14.66
C GLN A 62 -18.73 -2.15 14.19
N GLN A 63 -18.82 -1.59 12.98
CA GLN A 63 -20.08 -1.15 12.38
C GLN A 63 -21.00 -2.33 12.04
N GLU A 64 -20.46 -3.45 11.57
CA GLU A 64 -21.26 -4.67 11.31
C GLU A 64 -21.81 -5.33 12.59
N LEU A 65 -21.17 -5.13 13.74
CA LEU A 65 -21.63 -5.68 15.03
C LEU A 65 -22.60 -4.76 15.79
N THR A 66 -22.75 -3.50 15.35
CA THR A 66 -23.67 -2.53 15.98
C THR A 66 -24.91 -2.21 15.13
N ALA A 67 -24.97 -2.73 13.90
CA ALA A 67 -26.17 -2.72 13.04
C ALA A 67 -26.97 -4.02 13.21
#